data_AF-A0A9P0BH38-F1
#
_entry.id   AF-A0A9P0BH38-F1
#
_cell.length_a   1.000
_cell.length_b   1.000
_cell.length_c   1.000
_cell.angle_alpha   90.00
_cell.angle_beta   90.00
_cell.angle_gamma   90.00
#
_symmetry.space_group_name_H-M   'P 1'
#
loop_
_entity.id
_entity.type
_entity.pdbx_description
1 polymer ?
#
loop_
_entity_poly.entity_id
_entity_poly.type
_entity_poly.pdbx_seq_one_letter_code
_entity_poly.pdbx_strand_id
1 'polypeptide(L)'
;MGHKHSKHRSRLRSRPECTEIVEIESSVAEIKHEQEKCEIEYPEKLNKIIDAVEKIKGDIKSMSQDDLVLYFATMKDELHNNWRYTYELNFENSLLMEKKNEIIDDIKKHIDYLNRKVLNRSCVEL
;
A
#
# COMPACT_ATOMS: atom_id res chain seq x y z
N MET A 1 -29.19 -38.68 62.96
CA MET A 1 -29.03 -37.98 61.67
C MET A 1 -29.74 -36.63 61.77
N GLY A 2 -28.99 -35.54 61.93
CA GLY A 2 -29.51 -34.24 62.39
C GLY A 2 -29.56 -33.15 61.31
N HIS A 3 -30.75 -32.58 61.15
CA HIS A 3 -31.13 -31.16 60.98
C HIS A 3 -30.33 -30.19 60.06
N LYS A 4 -31.05 -29.73 59.02
CA LYS A 4 -31.34 -28.33 58.56
C LYS A 4 -30.22 -27.27 58.64
N HIS A 5 -29.97 -26.54 57.54
CA HIS A 5 -30.44 -25.15 57.31
C HIS A 5 -29.87 -24.54 56.00
N SER A 6 -30.78 -23.85 55.30
CA SER A 6 -30.65 -22.77 54.30
C SER A 6 -29.32 -22.01 54.22
N LYS A 7 -28.94 -21.58 53.00
CA LYS A 7 -28.57 -20.17 52.74
C LYS A 7 -28.60 -19.80 51.25
N HIS A 8 -29.67 -19.07 50.92
CA HIS A 8 -29.79 -17.89 50.05
C HIS A 8 -28.79 -17.62 48.91
N ARG A 9 -29.40 -17.40 47.72
CA ARG A 9 -28.89 -16.57 46.62
C ARG A 9 -28.31 -15.24 47.12
N SER A 10 -27.14 -14.87 46.61
CA SER A 10 -26.77 -13.47 46.40
C SER A 10 -26.48 -13.26 44.91
N ARG A 11 -27.38 -12.52 44.24
CA ARG A 11 -27.09 -11.90 42.95
C ARG A 11 -26.03 -10.84 43.23
N LEU A 12 -24.79 -11.06 42.80
CA LEU A 12 -23.80 -9.98 42.79
C LEU A 12 -24.29 -8.95 41.76
N ARG A 13 -24.76 -7.81 42.30
CA ARG A 13 -25.05 -6.61 41.53
C ARG A 13 -23.76 -6.19 40.83
N SER A 14 -23.73 -6.25 39.51
CA SER A 14 -22.74 -5.55 38.71
C SER A 14 -22.79 -4.06 39.06
N ARG A 15 -21.69 -3.54 39.63
CA ARG A 15 -21.51 -2.12 39.86
C ARG A 15 -21.40 -1.45 38.48
N PRO A 16 -22.01 -0.29 38.23
CA PRO A 16 -21.60 0.54 37.11
C PRO A 16 -20.20 1.07 37.44
N GLU A 17 -19.20 0.68 36.65
CA GLU A 17 -17.91 1.37 36.65
C GLU A 17 -18.14 2.73 36.02
N CYS A 18 -18.15 3.78 36.86
CA CYS A 18 -18.11 5.16 36.39
C CYS A 18 -16.78 5.35 35.64
N THR A 19 -16.84 5.35 34.31
CA THR A 19 -15.75 5.84 33.48
C THR A 19 -15.85 7.36 33.44
N GLU A 20 -14.93 8.01 34.14
CA GLU A 20 -14.70 9.45 34.04
C GLU A 20 -14.11 9.71 32.65
N ILE A 21 -14.82 10.51 31.84
CA ILE A 21 -14.31 10.96 30.54
C ILE A 21 -13.27 12.03 30.84
N VAL A 22 -11.99 11.64 30.80
CA VAL A 22 -10.90 12.61 30.79
C VAL A 22 -10.86 13.22 29.40
N GLU A 23 -11.19 14.50 29.28
CA GLU A 23 -10.95 15.29 28.09
C GLU A 23 -9.43 15.37 27.89
N ILE A 24 -8.92 14.53 26.99
CA ILE A 24 -7.53 14.62 26.55
C ILE A 24 -7.46 15.77 25.54
N GLU A 25 -7.29 16.99 26.03
CA GLU A 25 -6.65 18.06 25.26
C GLU A 25 -5.15 17.74 25.16
N SER A 26 -4.81 16.66 24.44
CA SER A 26 -3.42 16.38 24.09
C SER A 26 -3.15 17.07 22.76
N SER A 27 -2.61 18.27 22.91
CA SER A 27 -1.72 18.94 21.96
C SER A 27 -1.20 17.98 20.91
N VAL A 28 -1.54 18.24 19.65
CA VAL A 28 -0.97 17.58 18.47
C VAL A 28 0.53 17.89 18.46
N ALA A 29 1.30 17.11 19.23
CA ALA A 29 2.73 17.05 19.08
C ALA A 29 2.96 16.38 17.73
N GLU A 30 3.32 17.21 16.75
CA GLU A 30 3.83 16.80 15.45
C GLU A 30 4.85 15.67 15.64
N ILE A 31 4.42 14.43 15.42
CA ILE A 31 5.36 13.34 15.19
C ILE A 31 5.94 13.62 13.81
N LYS A 32 6.98 14.45 13.78
CA LYS A 32 7.93 14.46 12.68
C LYS A 32 8.51 13.06 12.66
N HIS A 33 7.96 12.21 11.79
CA HIS A 33 8.67 11.07 11.28
C HIS A 33 9.87 11.63 10.51
N GLU A 34 10.93 11.99 11.24
CA GLU A 34 12.28 11.89 10.72
C GLU A 34 12.47 10.41 10.41
N GLN A 35 12.07 10.03 9.20
CA GLN A 35 12.53 8.82 8.55
C GLN A 35 14.04 9.00 8.43
N GLU A 36 14.78 8.53 9.44
CA GLU A 36 16.14 8.08 9.24
C GLU A 36 16.09 7.12 8.05
N LYS A 37 16.47 7.63 6.88
CA LYS A 37 16.80 6.83 5.71
C LYS A 37 18.01 5.99 6.12
N CYS A 38 17.76 4.86 6.76
CA CYS A 38 18.66 3.74 6.62
C CYS A 38 18.78 3.52 5.11
N GLU A 39 19.96 3.84 4.54
CA GLU A 39 20.30 3.46 3.18
C GLU A 39 20.36 1.93 3.13
N ILE A 40 19.21 1.30 2.98
CA ILE A 40 19.10 -0.12 2.71
C ILE A 40 19.59 -0.28 1.28
N GLU A 41 20.76 -0.87 1.13
CA GLU A 41 21.27 -1.22 -0.20
C GLU A 41 20.39 -2.35 -0.77
N TYR A 42 19.55 -1.99 -1.74
CA TYR A 42 18.68 -2.97 -2.37
C TYR A 42 19.49 -3.92 -3.25
N PRO A 43 19.06 -5.19 -3.38
CA PRO A 43 19.67 -6.13 -4.31
C PRO A 43 19.71 -5.55 -5.73
N GLU A 44 20.79 -5.81 -6.47
CA GLU A 44 21.01 -5.27 -7.83
C GLU A 44 19.81 -5.54 -8.77
N LYS A 45 19.18 -6.71 -8.62
CA LYS A 45 17.98 -7.07 -9.39
C LYS A 45 16.78 -6.16 -9.09
N LEU A 46 16.60 -5.76 -7.83
CA LEU A 46 15.52 -4.87 -7.40
C LEU A 46 15.78 -3.43 -7.88
N ASN A 47 17.02 -2.95 -7.76
CA ASN A 47 17.41 -1.63 -8.28
C ASN A 47 17.16 -1.50 -9.78
N LYS A 48 17.56 -2.51 -10.58
CA LYS A 48 17.31 -2.52 -12.03
C LYS A 48 15.83 -2.40 -12.38
N ILE A 49 14.96 -3.05 -11.60
CA ILE A 49 13.51 -2.96 -11.78
C ILE A 49 13.00 -1.57 -11.40
N ILE A 50 13.48 -1.01 -10.29
CA ILE A 50 13.13 0.34 -9.86
C ILE A 50 13.48 1.34 -10.96
N ASP A 51 14.73 1.31 -11.45
CA ASP A 51 15.20 2.19 -12.52
C ASP A 51 14.38 2.04 -13.80
N ALA A 52 14.08 0.79 -14.20
CA ALA A 52 13.27 0.52 -15.38
C ALA A 52 11.85 1.08 -15.25
N VAL A 53 11.21 0.86 -14.10
CA VAL A 53 9.87 1.38 -13.82
C VAL A 53 9.88 2.90 -13.79
N GLU A 54 10.86 3.54 -13.13
CA GLU A 54 11.00 5.00 -13.10
C GLU A 54 11.22 5.60 -14.49
N LYS A 55 12.02 4.96 -15.33
CA LYS A 55 12.20 5.37 -16.71
C LYS A 55 10.89 5.33 -17.49
N ILE A 56 10.19 4.19 -17.46
CA ILE A 56 8.91 4.03 -18.16
C ILE A 56 7.90 5.07 -17.69
N LYS A 57 7.86 5.37 -16.40
CA LYS A 57 7.00 6.44 -15.85
C LYS A 57 7.37 7.81 -16.38
N GLY A 58 8.67 8.12 -16.47
CA GLY A 58 9.16 9.35 -17.06
C GLY A 58 8.69 9.49 -18.50
N ASP A 59 8.86 8.42 -19.27
CA ASP A 59 8.43 8.35 -20.67
C ASP A 59 6.92 8.58 -20.79
N ILE A 60 6.09 7.84 -20.02
CA ILE A 60 4.62 7.99 -19.99
C ILE A 60 4.19 9.43 -19.67
N LYS A 61 4.89 10.11 -18.75
CA LYS A 61 4.56 11.49 -18.36
C LYS A 61 4.98 12.52 -19.40
N SER A 62 6.09 12.27 -20.08
CA SER A 62 6.65 13.18 -21.10
C SER A 62 5.98 13.05 -22.47
N MET A 63 5.44 11.87 -22.79
CA MET A 63 4.88 11.60 -24.11
C MET A 63 3.57 12.35 -24.37
N SER A 64 3.41 12.75 -25.63
CA SER A 64 2.15 13.31 -26.11
C SER A 64 1.05 12.25 -26.08
N GLN A 65 -0.20 12.69 -26.16
CA GLN A 65 -1.34 11.78 -26.17
C GLN A 65 -1.34 10.84 -27.39
N ASP A 66 -0.87 11.32 -28.55
CA ASP A 66 -0.80 10.51 -29.77
C ASP A 66 0.32 9.47 -29.70
N ASP A 67 1.49 9.84 -29.16
CA ASP A 67 2.59 8.90 -28.93
C ASP A 67 2.18 7.82 -27.92
N LEU A 68 1.48 8.21 -26.86
CA LEU A 68 0.98 7.27 -25.85
C LEU A 68 0.04 6.21 -26.46
N VAL A 69 -0.78 6.56 -27.45
CA VAL A 69 -1.65 5.60 -28.13
C VAL A 69 -0.82 4.67 -29.03
N LEU A 70 0.15 5.22 -29.77
CA LEU A 70 1.02 4.45 -30.65
C LEU A 70 1.85 3.42 -29.87
N TYR A 71 2.40 3.82 -28.72
CA TYR A 71 3.27 2.99 -27.88
C TYR A 71 2.54 2.28 -26.74
N PHE A 72 1.22 2.40 -26.64
CA PHE A 72 0.43 1.86 -25.53
C PHE A 72 0.71 0.37 -25.27
N ALA A 73 0.66 -0.46 -26.31
CA ALA A 73 0.89 -1.89 -26.20
C ALA A 73 2.31 -2.18 -25.67
N THR A 74 3.32 -1.52 -26.23
CA THR A 74 4.71 -1.68 -25.82
C THR A 74 4.93 -1.27 -24.37
N MET A 75 4.43 -0.11 -23.95
CA MET A 75 4.56 0.36 -22.57
C MET A 75 3.85 -0.55 -21.58
N LYS A 76 2.67 -1.04 -21.96
CA LYS A 76 1.91 -1.98 -21.14
C LYS A 76 2.65 -3.31 -20.99
N ASP A 77 3.21 -3.84 -22.06
CA ASP A 77 4.00 -5.07 -22.04
C ASP A 77 5.27 -4.90 -21.20
N GLU A 78 5.97 -3.78 -21.33
CA GLU A 78 7.15 -3.47 -20.50
C GLU A 78 6.80 -3.38 -19.00
N LEU A 79 5.70 -2.71 -18.64
CA LEU A 79 5.21 -2.67 -17.26
C LEU A 79 4.82 -4.07 -16.76
N HIS A 80 4.15 -4.88 -17.58
CA HIS A 80 3.80 -6.26 -17.22
C HIS A 80 5.03 -7.16 -17.04
N ASN A 81 6.05 -7.00 -17.87
CA ASN A 81 7.30 -7.74 -17.75
C ASN A 81 8.01 -7.39 -16.43
N ASN A 82 8.13 -6.09 -16.12
CA ASN A 82 8.71 -5.63 -14.85
C ASN A 82 7.89 -6.11 -13.64
N TRP A 83 6.56 -6.10 -13.75
CA TRP A 83 5.66 -6.65 -12.73
C TRP A 83 5.94 -8.13 -12.48
N ARG A 84 5.99 -8.93 -13.56
CA ARG A 84 6.32 -10.36 -13.47
C ARG A 84 7.68 -10.60 -12.83
N TYR A 85 8.73 -9.90 -13.26
CA TYR A 85 10.06 -10.03 -12.68
C TYR A 85 10.08 -9.64 -11.20
N THR A 86 9.32 -8.63 -10.81
CA THR A 86 9.17 -8.23 -9.40
C THR A 86 8.54 -9.36 -8.58
N TYR A 87 7.52 -10.04 -9.12
CA TYR A 87 6.88 -11.19 -8.46
C TYR A 87 7.82 -12.38 -8.28
N GLU A 88 8.68 -12.64 -9.26
CA GLU A 88 9.67 -13.73 -9.23
C GLU A 88 10.76 -13.53 -8.17
N LEU A 89 10.94 -12.31 -7.66
CA LEU A 89 11.87 -12.02 -6.56
C LEU A 89 11.32 -12.53 -5.23
N ASN A 90 12.02 -13.47 -4.60
CA ASN A 90 11.74 -13.91 -3.24
C ASN A 90 12.73 -13.26 -2.28
N PHE A 91 12.20 -12.58 -1.27
CA PHE A 91 12.98 -11.96 -0.20
C PHE A 91 12.50 -12.51 1.13
N GLU A 92 13.43 -12.86 2.02
CA GLU A 92 13.11 -13.23 3.40
C GLU A 92 13.03 -11.99 4.31
N ASN A 93 13.66 -10.89 3.90
CA ASN A 93 13.69 -9.63 4.62
C ASN A 93 12.38 -8.84 4.43
N SER A 94 11.75 -8.43 5.54
CA SER A 94 10.48 -7.71 5.55
C SER A 94 10.54 -6.35 4.83
N LEU A 95 11.65 -5.61 4.96
CA LEU A 95 11.83 -4.31 4.30
C LEU A 95 11.94 -4.46 2.79
N LEU A 96 12.61 -5.52 2.32
CA LEU A 96 12.68 -5.83 0.88
C LEU A 96 11.32 -6.30 0.33
N MET A 97 10.55 -7.06 1.13
CA MET A 97 9.17 -7.41 0.76
C MET A 97 8.27 -6.17 0.68
N GLU A 98 8.38 -5.25 1.63
CA GLU A 98 7.65 -3.99 1.61
C GLU A 98 7.99 -3.20 0.35
N LYS A 99 9.28 -3.04 0.04
CA LYS A 99 9.71 -2.34 -1.17
C LYS A 99 9.22 -3.02 -2.46
N LYS A 100 9.27 -4.35 -2.51
CA LYS A 100 8.71 -5.16 -3.61
C LYS A 100 7.21 -4.85 -3.80
N ASN A 101 6.44 -4.82 -2.72
CA ASN A 101 5.01 -4.54 -2.77
C ASN A 101 4.73 -3.10 -3.22
N GLU A 102 5.52 -2.12 -2.77
CA GLU A 102 5.43 -0.74 -3.25
C GLU A 102 5.59 -0.68 -4.78
N ILE A 103 6.62 -1.34 -5.33
CA ILE A 103 6.89 -1.37 -6.77
C ILE A 103 5.73 -2.02 -7.52
N ILE A 104 5.19 -3.13 -7.00
CA ILE A 104 4.04 -3.81 -7.60
C ILE A 104 2.83 -2.89 -7.69
N ASP A 105 2.48 -2.21 -6.61
CA ASP A 105 1.31 -1.33 -6.58
C ASP A 105 1.51 -0.08 -7.42
N ASP A 106 2.74 0.40 -7.48
CA ASP A 106 3.14 1.50 -8.32
C ASP A 106 3.06 1.16 -9.82
N ILE A 107 3.51 -0.04 -10.23
CA ILE A 107 3.31 -0.53 -11.61
C ILE A 107 1.81 -0.61 -11.95
N LYS A 108 0.98 -1.17 -11.05
CA LYS A 108 -0.49 -1.25 -11.27
C LYS A 108 -1.09 0.13 -11.50
N LYS A 109 -0.75 1.12 -10.67
CA LYS A 109 -1.22 2.50 -10.81
C LYS A 109 -0.87 3.10 -12.17
N HIS A 110 0.31 2.79 -12.70
CA HIS A 110 0.74 3.32 -14.00
C HIS A 110 0.09 2.61 -15.18
N ILE A 111 -0.17 1.31 -15.07
CA ILE A 111 -1.00 0.58 -16.04
C ILE A 111 -2.41 1.18 -16.07
N ASP A 112 -3.02 1.42 -14.92
CA ASP A 112 -4.34 2.05 -14.84
C ASP A 112 -4.34 3.48 -15.41
N TYR A 113 -3.29 4.26 -15.15
CA TYR A 113 -3.13 5.59 -15.72
C TYR A 113 -3.06 5.54 -17.25
N LEU A 114 -2.24 4.65 -17.81
CA LEU A 114 -2.13 4.41 -19.24
C LEU A 114 -3.49 4.02 -19.85
N ASN A 115 -4.18 3.05 -19.23
CA ASN A 115 -5.49 2.61 -19.68
C ASN A 115 -6.49 3.79 -19.70
N ARG A 116 -6.57 4.58 -18.63
CA ARG A 116 -7.48 5.74 -18.56
C ARG A 116 -7.15 6.79 -19.62
N LYS A 117 -5.86 7.07 -19.82
CA LYS A 117 -5.40 8.02 -20.83
C LYS A 117 -5.83 7.60 -22.24
N VAL A 118 -5.63 6.34 -22.61
CA VAL A 118 -6.03 5.84 -23.94
C VAL A 118 -7.55 5.72 -24.06
N LEU A 119 -8.23 5.16 -23.05
CA LEU A 119 -9.69 4.96 -23.08
C LEU A 119 -10.48 6.28 -23.15
N ASN A 120 -10.00 7.34 -22.51
CA ASN A 120 -10.62 8.66 -22.59
C ASN A 120 -10.64 9.23 -24.02
N ARG A 121 -9.68 8.86 -24.88
CA ARG A 121 -9.71 9.27 -26.30
C ARG A 121 -10.80 8.52 -27.06
N SER A 122 -10.90 7.20 -26.88
CA SER A 122 -11.91 6.37 -27.55
C SER A 122 -13.35 6.71 -27.20
N CYS A 123 -13.58 7.49 -26.12
CA CYS A 123 -14.92 7.95 -25.72
C CYS A 123 -15.30 9.32 -26.33
N VAL A 124 -14.34 10.09 -26.84
CA VAL A 124 -14.57 11.43 -27.41
C VAL A 124 -14.76 11.38 -28.94
N GLU A 125 -14.39 10.28 -29.58
CA GLU A 125 -14.53 10.07 -31.04
C GLU A 125 -15.84 9.34 -31.44
N LEU A 126 -16.87 9.31 -30.57
CA LEU A 126 -18.23 8.82 -30.87
C LEU A 126 -19.25 9.97 -30.83
#